data_AF-A0A2A4QK81-F1
#
_entry.id   AF-A0A2A4QK81-F1
#
_cell.length_a   1.000
_cell.length_b   1.000
_cell.length_c   1.000
_cell.angle_alpha   90.00
_cell.angle_beta   90.00
_cell.angle_gamma   90.00
#
_symmetry.space_group_name_H-M   'P 1'
#
loop_
_entity.id
_entity.type
_entity.pdbx_description
1 polymer ?
#
loop_
_entity_poly.entity_id
_entity_poly.type
_entity_poly.pdbx_seq_one_letter_code
_entity_poly.pdbx_strand_id
1 'polypeptide(L)'
;EDAKESYEVVKTLADGKRALLLSLTGVGGTIHDEARDYWVSRKENNPIIAEAIVAKSLVHRIVVNFAIKFYNAGRAIKMFNAESDAINWLNTFRSKLT
;
A
#
# COMPACT_ATOMS: atom_id res chain seq x y z
N GLU A 1 -12.79 6.85 -4.61
CA GLU A 1 -12.17 7.61 -5.71
C GLU A 1 -10.64 7.61 -5.57
N ASP A 2 -10.14 8.03 -4.42
CA ASP A 2 -8.71 8.14 -4.07
C ASP A 2 -7.85 6.89 -4.34
N ALA A 3 -8.38 5.69 -4.03
CA ALA A 3 -7.67 4.44 -4.27
C ALA A 3 -7.46 4.13 -5.76
N LYS A 4 -8.40 4.57 -6.62
CA LYS A 4 -8.28 4.43 -8.08
C LYS A 4 -7.27 5.43 -8.63
N GLU A 5 -7.37 6.68 -8.20
CA GLU A 5 -6.44 7.74 -8.59
C GLU A 5 -5.00 7.41 -8.19
N SER A 6 -4.80 6.99 -6.94
CA SER A 6 -3.48 6.58 -6.43
C SER A 6 -2.89 5.41 -7.24
N TYR A 7 -3.72 4.44 -7.63
CA TYR A 7 -3.27 3.31 -8.44
C TYR A 7 -2.82 3.75 -9.84
N GLU A 8 -3.58 4.61 -10.51
CA GLU A 8 -3.19 5.11 -11.84
C GLU A 8 -1.94 5.98 -11.77
N VAL A 9 -1.80 6.84 -10.76
CA VAL A 9 -0.56 7.61 -10.52
C VAL A 9 0.63 6.68 -10.34
N VAL A 10 0.52 5.66 -9.49
CA VAL A 10 1.61 4.69 -9.29
C VAL A 10 1.94 3.95 -10.58
N LYS A 11 0.92 3.53 -11.33
CA LYS A 11 1.12 2.83 -12.62
C LYS A 11 1.87 3.71 -13.62
N THR A 12 1.50 4.98 -13.73
CA THR A 12 2.17 5.96 -14.59
C THR A 12 3.61 6.21 -14.14
N LEU A 13 3.85 6.41 -12.85
CA LEU A 13 5.19 6.67 -12.30
C LEU A 13 6.11 5.45 -12.39
N ALA A 14 5.55 4.25 -12.24
CA ALA A 14 6.30 3.01 -12.33
C ALA A 14 6.70 2.69 -13.77
N ASP A 15 5.96 3.16 -14.78
CA ASP A 15 6.26 2.97 -16.21
C ASP A 15 6.54 1.49 -16.56
N GLY A 16 5.67 0.60 -16.07
CA GLY A 16 5.79 -0.85 -16.25
C GLY A 16 6.91 -1.53 -15.45
N LYS A 17 7.69 -0.77 -14.67
CA LYS A 17 8.75 -1.30 -13.78
C LYS A 17 8.18 -1.65 -12.42
N ARG A 18 8.94 -2.44 -11.67
CA ARG A 18 8.63 -2.74 -10.27
C ARG A 18 8.82 -1.51 -9.41
N ALA A 19 7.94 -1.32 -8.43
CA ALA A 19 7.93 -0.18 -7.54
C ALA A 19 7.77 -0.58 -6.07
N LEU A 20 8.25 0.30 -5.18
CA LEU A 20 7.99 0.27 -3.75
C LEU A 20 7.04 1.40 -3.42
N LEU A 21 5.99 1.13 -2.64
CA LEU A 21 5.00 2.14 -2.26
C LEU A 21 5.06 2.44 -0.77
N LEU A 22 5.11 3.73 -0.43
CA LEU A 22 4.88 4.23 0.92
C LEU A 22 3.53 4.96 0.93
N SER A 23 2.57 4.42 1.67
CA SER A 23 1.21 4.95 1.81
C SER A 23 1.07 5.63 3.17
N LEU A 24 0.82 6.94 3.20
CA LEU A 24 0.61 7.70 4.43
C LEU A 24 -0.89 7.95 4.62
N THR A 25 -1.50 7.46 5.70
CA THR A 25 -2.92 7.76 5.95
C THR A 25 -3.08 9.14 6.58
N GLY A 26 -3.88 9.99 5.94
CA GLY A 26 -4.23 11.32 6.45
C GLY A 26 -5.09 11.25 7.71
N VAL A 27 -5.07 12.31 8.52
CA VAL A 27 -5.95 12.44 9.68
C VAL A 27 -7.37 12.73 9.18
N GLY A 28 -8.35 11.91 9.58
CA GLY A 28 -9.77 12.12 9.27
C GLY A 28 -10.31 11.42 8.01
N GLY A 29 -9.47 10.72 7.24
CA GLY A 29 -9.95 9.90 6.12
C GLY A 29 -10.75 8.69 6.60
N THR A 30 -11.69 8.19 5.80
CA THR A 30 -12.38 6.90 6.05
C THR A 30 -12.01 5.94 4.93
N ILE A 31 -11.56 4.73 5.27
CA ILE A 31 -11.33 3.69 4.26
C ILE A 31 -12.66 3.00 4.03
N HIS A 32 -13.28 3.27 2.88
CA HIS A 32 -14.51 2.59 2.45
C HIS A 32 -14.21 1.19 1.92
N ASP A 33 -15.17 0.27 2.06
CA ASP A 33 -15.06 -1.11 1.59
C ASP A 33 -14.71 -1.19 0.09
N GLU A 34 -15.29 -0.31 -0.74
CA GLU A 34 -15.01 -0.24 -2.18
C GLU A 34 -13.56 0.12 -2.50
N ALA A 35 -12.96 1.01 -1.70
CA ALA A 35 -11.56 1.41 -1.87
C ALA A 35 -10.62 0.24 -1.50
N ARG A 36 -10.96 -0.49 -0.43
CA ARG A 36 -10.26 -1.71 -0.03
C ARG A 36 -10.36 -2.79 -1.11
N ASP A 37 -11.57 -3.09 -1.58
CA ASP A 37 -11.80 -4.17 -2.54
C ASP A 37 -11.12 -3.87 -3.88
N TYR A 38 -11.14 -2.61 -4.31
CA TYR A 38 -10.37 -2.15 -5.48
C TYR A 38 -8.86 -2.40 -5.30
N TRP A 39 -8.29 -1.99 -4.17
CA TRP A 39 -6.87 -2.14 -3.85
C TRP A 39 -6.40 -3.60 -3.83
N VAL A 40 -7.30 -4.53 -3.47
CA VAL A 40 -7.04 -5.98 -3.49
C VAL A 40 -7.15 -6.56 -4.90
N SER A 41 -8.16 -6.16 -5.67
CA SER A 41 -8.47 -6.76 -6.99
C SER A 41 -7.36 -6.64 -8.03
N ARG A 42 -6.40 -5.71 -7.87
CA ARG A 42 -5.36 -5.41 -8.85
C ARG A 42 -4.11 -6.30 -8.79
N LYS A 43 -4.24 -7.51 -8.25
CA LYS A 43 -3.13 -8.42 -7.92
C LYS A 43 -2.17 -8.73 -9.08
N GLU A 44 -2.68 -9.04 -10.27
CA GLU A 44 -1.88 -9.63 -11.35
C GLU A 44 -1.05 -8.61 -12.15
N ASN A 45 -1.47 -7.34 -12.16
CA ASN A 45 -0.82 -6.27 -12.94
C ASN A 45 -0.39 -5.09 -12.04
N ASN A 46 -0.11 -5.36 -10.77
CA ASN A 46 0.38 -4.32 -9.86
C ASN A 46 1.91 -4.21 -9.98
N PRO A 47 2.47 -3.05 -10.39
CA PRO A 47 3.91 -2.83 -10.36
C PRO A 47 4.48 -2.84 -8.93
N ILE A 48 3.65 -2.64 -7.91
CA ILE A 48 4.08 -2.57 -6.52
C ILE A 48 4.44 -3.97 -5.99
N ILE A 49 5.71 -4.18 -5.67
CA ILE A 49 6.19 -5.44 -5.08
C ILE A 49 6.18 -5.44 -3.55
N ALA A 50 6.23 -4.25 -2.94
CA ALA A 50 6.07 -4.06 -1.51
C ALA A 50 5.42 -2.70 -1.20
N GLU A 51 4.53 -2.70 -0.21
CA GLU A 51 3.78 -1.53 0.23
C GLU A 51 3.89 -1.38 1.76
N ALA A 52 4.39 -0.23 2.21
CA ALA A 52 4.45 0.13 3.61
C ALA A 52 3.38 1.18 3.92
N ILE A 53 2.55 0.92 4.92
CA ILE A 53 1.43 1.79 5.28
C ILE A 53 1.73 2.44 6.64
N VAL A 54 1.78 3.77 6.70
CA VAL A 54 1.91 4.51 7.96
C VAL A 54 0.55 5.04 8.35
N ALA A 55 -0.05 4.43 9.38
CA ALA A 55 -1.37 4.81 9.86
C ALA A 55 -1.28 5.59 11.17
N LYS A 56 -1.82 6.82 11.19
CA LYS A 56 -1.83 7.66 12.40
C LYS A 56 -3.03 7.39 13.31
N SER A 57 -4.19 7.05 12.76
CA SER A 57 -5.40 6.80 13.55
C SER A 57 -5.54 5.33 13.97
N LEU A 58 -6.13 5.06 15.14
CA LEU A 58 -6.43 3.71 15.60
C LEU A 58 -7.41 2.99 14.66
N VAL A 59 -8.42 3.71 14.15
CA VAL A 59 -9.40 3.17 13.22
C VAL A 59 -8.73 2.68 11.94
N HIS A 60 -7.84 3.47 11.34
CA HIS A 60 -7.06 3.03 10.17
C HIS A 60 -6.21 1.81 10.48
N ARG A 61 -5.58 1.76 11.65
CA ARG A 61 -4.77 0.59 12.03
C ARG A 61 -5.58 -0.69 12.05
N ILE A 62 -6.80 -0.64 12.59
CA ILE A 62 -7.72 -1.80 12.63
C ILE A 62 -8.09 -2.22 11.21
N VAL A 63 -8.52 -1.28 10.37
CA VAL A 63 -8.96 -1.57 8.99
C VAL A 63 -7.81 -2.11 8.14
N VAL A 64 -6.63 -1.50 8.22
CA VAL A 64 -5.44 -1.93 7.47
C VAL A 64 -4.98 -3.32 7.92
N ASN A 65 -4.93 -3.59 9.23
CA ASN A 65 -4.58 -4.92 9.74
C ASN A 65 -5.56 -5.99 9.26
N PHE A 66 -6.86 -5.68 9.28
CA PHE A 66 -7.88 -6.57 8.73
C PHE A 66 -7.62 -6.81 7.23
N ALA A 67 -7.41 -5.75 6.47
CA ALA A 67 -7.16 -5.86 5.03
C ALA A 67 -5.94 -6.73 4.70
N ILE A 68 -4.81 -6.50 5.40
CA ILE A 68 -3.57 -7.27 5.22
C ILE A 68 -3.79 -8.77 5.53
N LYS A 69 -4.57 -9.09 6.57
CA LYS A 69 -4.74 -10.45 7.05
C LYS A 69 -5.69 -11.28 6.19
N PHE A 70 -6.77 -10.67 5.69
CA PHE A 70 -7.84 -11.38 5.00
C PHE A 70 -7.70 -11.38 3.48
N TYR A 71 -6.94 -10.44 2.91
CA TYR A 71 -6.83 -10.32 1.45
C TYR A 71 -5.42 -10.62 0.95
N ASN A 72 -5.31 -11.53 -0.01
CA ASN A 72 -4.05 -11.83 -0.68
C ASN A 72 -3.81 -10.84 -1.82
N ALA A 73 -3.16 -9.72 -1.51
CA ALA A 73 -2.88 -8.65 -2.45
C ALA A 73 -1.72 -8.94 -3.44
N GLY A 74 -1.10 -10.13 -3.37
CA GLY A 74 -0.01 -10.54 -4.27
C GLY A 74 1.31 -9.79 -4.11
N ARG A 75 1.43 -8.96 -3.09
CA ARG A 75 2.61 -8.15 -2.76
C ARG A 75 2.83 -8.12 -1.26
N ALA A 76 4.05 -7.82 -0.84
CA ALA A 76 4.36 -7.70 0.59
C ALA A 76 3.72 -6.42 1.14
N ILE A 77 2.90 -6.50 2.18
CA ILE A 77 2.32 -5.32 2.82
C ILE A 77 2.60 -5.36 4.31
N LYS A 78 3.02 -4.22 4.87
CA LYS A 78 3.23 -4.07 6.31
C LYS A 78 2.84 -2.69 6.79
N MET A 79 2.23 -2.61 7.96
CA MET A 79 1.85 -1.36 8.61
C MET A 79 2.90 -0.92 9.63
N PHE A 80 3.13 0.38 9.73
CA PHE A 80 4.11 1.01 10.60
C PHE A 80 3.51 2.20 11.36
N ASN A 81 4.15 2.55 12.48
CA ASN A 81 3.79 3.72 13.27
C ASN A 81 4.62 4.95 12.86
N ALA A 82 5.83 4.73 12.35
CA ALA A 82 6.77 5.76 11.94
C ALA A 82 7.19 5.57 10.47
N GLU A 83 7.34 6.70 9.78
CA GLU A 83 7.76 6.74 8.38
C GLU A 83 9.17 6.18 8.18
N SER A 84 10.09 6.47 9.10
CA SER A 84 11.46 5.95 9.09
C SER A 84 11.51 4.42 9.05
N ASP A 85 10.68 3.76 9.87
CA ASP A 85 10.65 2.31 9.96
C ASP A 85 10.06 1.69 8.68
N ALA A 86 9.05 2.35 8.12
CA ALA A 86 8.44 1.97 6.85
C ALA A 86 9.46 2.02 5.71
N ILE A 87 10.21 3.12 5.61
CA ILE A 87 11.27 3.30 4.60
C ILE A 87 12.38 2.26 4.76
N ASN A 88 12.84 2.03 6.00
CA ASN A 88 13.86 1.03 6.28
C ASN A 88 13.42 -0.38 5.85
N TRP A 89 12.17 -0.74 6.12
CA TRP A 89 11.62 -2.02 5.67
C TRP A 89 11.49 -2.09 4.14
N LEU A 90 10.99 -1.05 3.47
CA LEU A 90 10.91 -1.01 2.01
C LEU A 90 12.29 -1.18 1.36
N ASN A 91 13.33 -0.58 1.92
CA ASN A 91 14.70 -0.69 1.42
C ASN A 91 15.23 -2.14 1.42
N THR A 92 14.68 -3.04 2.24
CA THR A 92 15.02 -4.48 2.20
C THR A 92 14.57 -5.17 0.90
N PHE A 93 13.66 -4.56 0.13
CA PHE A 93 13.19 -5.04 -1.17
C PHE A 93 13.92 -4.39 -2.35
N ARG A 94 14.85 -3.46 -2.11
CA ARG A 94 15.48 -2.67 -3.17
C ARG A 94 16.22 -3.53 -4.21
N SER A 95 16.78 -4.67 -3.78
CA SER A 95 17.42 -5.65 -4.67
C SER A 95 16.46 -6.38 -5.62
N LYS A 96 15.14 -6.26 -5.43
CA LYS A 96 14.10 -6.90 -6.25
C LYS A 96 13.51 -5.98 -7.33
N LEU A 97 14.02 -4.75 -7.43
CA LEU A 97 13.60 -3.72 -8.39
C LEU A 97 14.32 -3.80 -9.74
N THR A 98 15.50 -4.42 -9.78
CA THR A 98 16.22 -4.83 -11.00
C THR A 98 15.56 -6.03 -11.64
#